data_AF-A0A1G6B8L8-F1
#
_entry.id   AF-A0A1G6B8L8-F1
#
_cell.length_a   1.000
_cell.length_b   1.000
_cell.length_c   1.000
_cell.angle_alpha   90.00
_cell.angle_beta   90.00
_cell.angle_gamma   90.00
#
_symmetry.space_group_name_H-M   'P 1'
#
loop_
_entity.id
_entity.type
_entity.pdbx_description
1 polymer ?
#
loop_
_entity_poly.entity_id
_entity_poly.type
_entity_poly.pdbx_seq_one_letter_code
_entity_poly.pdbx_strand_id
1 'polypeptide(L)'
;MSYITPFQSVALFEQTFKHQINKETGKVCHRQFVFDKQFGDKPNELPVESDKYRLIWMPGCPHSNKAIITLRLLGLDRVISVGETGILRDPRGWVFSEDLGQVDPVLKIHYLDDAYLKGDPNFIGRSTVPAIIDIDTGKVVQNQAWDIPRYFATDWKKYHKENAPDLYPKNMRDEIDYWITFISKNVNAYACGFARYQEDYENGYDNYFEALDVLEKRLGEKRFVNGDFITLSDIHLFVALIRFHVTYHLIFGVNKKRLQDYPNLWEYTREIYQIPAFYDFTKLEWIQKHYQLSPHMRAKLGNVEGLVGTGPNNRGLLKPTKRDLLSSKPEHVFLIAKERRPKFAHINASDELTYLENYLIAPIKKASQAKFQTDLQRWSHQIEDAFQAIDSRLKNRSYLIGDKLSQVDFLLYQTLLRFDHIYYYLYKLDFAKTFDYPNLKQYQENLSKIEEVAGSIDISQEKREAFLDLDSERNPYGIYFTGPEDILRRK
;
A
#
# COMPACT_ATOMS: atom_id res chain seq x y z
N MET A 1 30.20 -10.23 -6.85
CA MET A 1 30.35 -11.17 -5.72
C MET A 1 29.03 -11.23 -4.98
N SER A 2 28.50 -12.44 -4.76
CA SER A 2 27.18 -12.69 -4.14
C SER A 2 27.03 -11.97 -2.79
N TYR A 3 26.03 -11.08 -2.67
CA TYR A 3 25.63 -10.47 -1.38
C TYR A 3 24.94 -11.47 -0.43
N ILE A 4 24.94 -12.75 -0.79
CA ILE A 4 24.29 -13.84 -0.07
C ILE A 4 25.40 -14.81 0.34
N THR A 5 26.23 -14.41 1.29
CA THR A 5 26.99 -15.40 2.06
C THR A 5 25.97 -16.16 2.92
N PRO A 6 25.90 -17.51 2.86
CA PRO A 6 24.70 -18.26 3.31
C PRO A 6 24.45 -18.31 4.82
N PHE A 7 25.23 -17.59 5.63
CA PHE A 7 25.06 -17.56 7.08
C PHE A 7 25.30 -16.15 7.61
N GLN A 8 24.24 -15.36 7.63
CA GLN A 8 24.13 -14.26 8.57
C GLN A 8 23.55 -14.86 9.85
N SER A 9 24.43 -15.29 10.75
CA SER A 9 24.07 -16.04 11.95
C SER A 9 23.28 -15.19 12.95
N VAL A 10 22.76 -15.81 14.00
CA VAL A 10 22.29 -15.11 15.23
C VAL A 10 23.31 -14.05 15.67
N ALA A 11 24.61 -14.24 15.43
CA ALA A 11 25.62 -13.23 15.73
C ALA A 11 25.43 -11.90 14.96
N LEU A 12 24.99 -11.90 13.70
CA LEU A 12 24.68 -10.65 12.99
C LEU A 12 23.44 -9.96 13.58
N PHE A 13 22.44 -10.75 13.98
CA PHE A 13 21.29 -10.24 14.72
C PHE A 13 21.75 -9.57 16.02
N GLU A 14 22.50 -10.29 16.86
CA GLU A 14 23.03 -9.78 18.13
C GLU A 14 23.93 -8.56 17.92
N GLN A 15 24.78 -8.57 16.90
CA GLN A 15 25.64 -7.42 16.55
C GLN A 15 24.82 -6.20 16.14
N THR A 16 23.68 -6.38 15.47
CA THR A 16 22.80 -5.26 15.08
C THR A 16 22.20 -4.57 16.32
N PHE A 17 21.89 -5.34 17.36
CA PHE A 17 21.26 -4.84 18.58
C PHE A 17 22.25 -4.68 19.75
N LYS A 18 23.55 -4.89 19.56
CA LYS A 18 24.56 -4.91 20.64
C LYS A 18 24.55 -3.68 21.55
N HIS A 19 24.22 -2.51 20.99
CA HIS A 19 24.16 -1.24 21.73
C HIS A 19 22.76 -0.95 22.31
N GLN A 20 21.81 -1.85 22.10
CA GLN A 20 20.42 -1.74 22.51
C GLN A 20 19.98 -2.91 23.39
N ILE A 21 20.84 -3.89 23.65
CA ILE A 21 20.54 -5.01 24.54
C ILE A 21 20.91 -4.60 25.96
N ASN A 22 19.93 -4.62 26.86
CA ASN A 22 20.17 -4.54 28.29
C ASN A 22 20.92 -5.80 28.73
N LYS A 23 22.11 -5.64 29.31
CA LYS A 23 22.98 -6.77 29.65
C LYS A 23 22.44 -7.64 30.79
N GLU A 24 21.59 -7.09 31.65
CA GLU A 24 21.04 -7.80 32.83
C GLU A 24 19.76 -8.56 32.46
N THR A 25 18.89 -7.94 31.65
CA THR A 25 17.57 -8.49 31.32
C THR A 25 17.50 -9.14 29.95
N GLY A 26 18.52 -8.97 29.09
CA GLY A 26 18.51 -9.43 27.69
C GLY A 26 17.50 -8.70 26.80
N LYS A 27 16.73 -7.75 27.35
CA LYS A 27 15.69 -7.01 26.62
C LYS A 27 16.32 -5.97 25.69
N VAL A 28 15.72 -5.82 24.51
CA VAL A 28 16.08 -4.71 23.61
C VAL A 28 15.48 -3.43 24.18
N CYS A 29 16.33 -2.57 24.74
CA CYS A 29 15.96 -1.25 25.25
C CYS A 29 15.37 -0.36 24.17
N HIS A 30 14.45 0.52 24.58
CA HIS A 30 13.95 1.58 23.74
C HIS A 30 15.10 2.46 23.25
N ARG A 31 15.08 2.75 21.95
CA ARG A 31 16.09 3.58 21.30
C ARG A 31 15.77 5.06 21.55
N GLN A 32 16.79 5.84 21.88
CA GLN A 32 16.72 7.30 21.82
C GLN A 32 16.90 7.76 20.37
N PHE A 33 15.96 8.58 19.88
CA PHE A 33 16.09 9.24 18.58
C PHE A 33 17.05 10.43 18.73
N VAL A 34 17.91 10.62 17.73
CA VAL A 34 18.99 11.64 17.77
C VAL A 34 18.60 12.89 17.00
N PHE A 35 17.75 12.74 15.98
CA PHE A 35 17.23 13.83 15.18
C PHE A 35 15.75 14.01 15.53
N ASP A 36 15.46 14.83 16.53
CA ASP A 36 14.13 14.93 17.16
C ASP A 36 13.57 16.36 17.19
N LYS A 37 14.16 17.29 16.44
CA LYS A 37 13.70 18.68 16.35
C LYS A 37 12.25 18.78 15.83
N GLN A 38 11.42 19.51 16.55
CA GLN A 38 10.04 19.82 16.11
C GLN A 38 10.03 20.71 14.87
N PHE A 39 8.95 20.65 14.10
CA PHE A 39 8.71 21.61 13.02
C PHE A 39 8.01 22.86 13.54
N GLY A 40 8.36 24.02 12.99
CA GLY A 40 7.77 25.30 13.39
C GLY A 40 8.60 26.49 12.95
N ASP A 41 8.35 27.65 13.55
CA ASP A 41 8.93 28.94 13.14
C ASP A 41 9.97 29.48 14.15
N LYS A 42 10.24 28.75 15.24
CA LYS A 42 11.23 29.19 16.25
C LYS A 42 12.67 28.86 15.82
N PRO A 43 13.70 29.59 16.30
CA PRO A 43 15.09 29.40 15.89
C PRO A 43 15.68 27.98 16.04
N ASN A 44 15.13 27.15 16.94
CA ASN A 44 15.58 25.78 17.17
C ASN A 44 14.66 24.70 16.56
N GLU A 45 13.64 25.12 15.81
CA GLU A 45 12.70 24.25 15.11
C GLU A 45 13.12 24.09 13.64
N LEU A 46 12.57 23.07 12.97
CA LEU A 46 12.72 22.86 11.54
C LEU A 46 11.66 23.70 10.81
N PRO A 47 12.05 24.59 9.87
CA PRO A 47 11.09 25.46 9.20
C PRO A 47 10.11 24.64 8.35
N VAL A 48 8.83 25.01 8.36
CA VAL A 48 7.79 24.37 7.54
C VAL A 48 7.77 25.00 6.14
N GLU A 49 8.60 24.48 5.23
CA GLU A 49 8.84 25.02 3.88
C GLU A 49 8.55 23.96 2.80
N SER A 50 7.86 24.37 1.72
CA SER A 50 7.62 23.50 0.56
C SER A 50 8.92 23.12 -0.11
N ASP A 51 9.00 21.89 -0.60
CA ASP A 51 10.07 21.34 -1.45
C ASP A 51 11.46 21.31 -0.81
N LYS A 52 11.55 21.63 0.48
CA LYS A 52 12.80 21.58 1.26
C LYS A 52 13.17 20.17 1.71
N TYR A 53 12.18 19.33 1.96
CA TYR A 53 12.39 18.05 2.62
C TYR A 53 12.01 16.85 1.77
N ARG A 54 12.68 15.75 2.07
CA ARG A 54 12.42 14.43 1.50
C ARG A 54 12.15 13.42 2.62
N LEU A 55 10.99 12.75 2.57
CA LEU A 55 10.68 11.61 3.44
C LEU A 55 11.27 10.33 2.83
N ILE A 56 12.19 9.69 3.52
CA ILE A 56 12.66 8.35 3.19
C ILE A 56 11.85 7.32 3.97
N TRP A 57 11.27 6.35 3.26
CA TRP A 57 10.45 5.28 3.83
C TRP A 57 10.83 3.91 3.26
N MET A 58 10.41 2.84 3.95
CA MET A 58 10.51 1.47 3.46
C MET A 58 9.15 0.76 3.62
N PRO A 59 8.56 0.17 2.56
CA PRO A 59 7.21 -0.40 2.61
C PRO A 59 6.98 -1.48 3.68
N GLY A 60 8.00 -2.31 3.93
CA GLY A 60 7.97 -3.32 4.99
C GLY A 60 8.03 -2.75 6.41
N CYS A 61 8.62 -1.56 6.63
CA CYS A 61 8.77 -0.99 7.97
C CYS A 61 7.45 -0.35 8.46
N PRO A 62 6.88 -0.79 9.60
CA PRO A 62 5.62 -0.25 10.13
C PRO A 62 5.73 1.23 10.48
N HIS A 63 6.85 1.66 11.04
CA HIS A 63 7.05 3.04 11.46
C HIS A 63 6.99 4.01 10.28
N SER A 64 7.71 3.70 9.19
CA SER A 64 7.68 4.56 8.01
C SER A 64 6.39 4.45 7.23
N ASN A 65 5.70 3.30 7.34
CA ASN A 65 4.37 3.13 6.74
C ASN A 65 3.33 4.08 7.35
N LYS A 66 3.38 4.31 8.67
CA LYS A 66 2.52 5.31 9.35
C LYS A 66 2.78 6.73 8.83
N ALA A 67 4.06 7.09 8.70
CA ALA A 67 4.46 8.39 8.19
C ALA A 67 3.97 8.64 6.76
N ILE A 68 4.21 7.70 5.83
CA ILE A 68 3.78 7.88 4.44
C ILE A 68 2.25 7.87 4.30
N ILE A 69 1.52 7.00 5.01
CA ILE A 69 0.05 6.99 4.97
C ILE A 69 -0.47 8.35 5.45
N THR A 70 0.08 8.88 6.54
CA THR A 70 -0.28 10.20 7.07
C THR A 70 0.01 11.32 6.06
N LEU A 71 1.21 11.32 5.48
CA LEU A 71 1.63 12.29 4.45
C LEU A 71 0.64 12.29 3.26
N ARG A 72 0.24 11.10 2.79
CA ARG A 72 -0.68 10.92 1.66
C ARG A 72 -2.13 11.26 1.98
N LEU A 73 -2.58 10.93 3.19
CA LEU A 73 -3.90 11.33 3.70
C LEU A 73 -4.06 12.85 3.65
N LEU A 74 -3.03 13.58 4.05
CA LEU A 74 -3.01 15.04 4.15
C LEU A 74 -2.65 15.74 2.83
N GLY A 75 -2.18 15.00 1.81
CA GLY A 75 -1.79 15.55 0.51
C GLY A 75 -0.47 16.32 0.54
N LEU A 76 0.43 15.97 1.47
CA LEU A 76 1.72 16.61 1.68
C LEU A 76 2.81 16.13 0.72
N ASP A 77 2.52 15.11 -0.09
CA ASP A 77 3.37 14.64 -1.19
C ASP A 77 3.60 15.68 -2.30
N ARG A 78 2.82 16.76 -2.29
CA ARG A 78 2.97 17.91 -3.20
C ARG A 78 4.04 18.90 -2.74
N VAL A 79 4.48 18.81 -1.49
CA VAL A 79 5.42 19.75 -0.86
C VAL A 79 6.56 19.05 -0.10
N ILE A 80 6.46 17.74 0.13
CA ILE A 80 7.52 16.89 0.69
C ILE A 80 7.74 15.74 -0.29
N SER A 81 8.93 15.70 -0.89
CA SER A 81 9.27 14.61 -1.82
C SER A 81 9.45 13.29 -1.07
N VAL A 82 9.29 12.15 -1.76
CA VAL A 82 9.37 10.81 -1.13
C VAL A 82 10.44 9.96 -1.81
N GLY A 83 11.25 9.26 -1.01
CA GLY A 83 12.22 8.26 -1.45
C GLY A 83 11.98 6.91 -0.80
N GLU A 84 12.10 5.84 -1.57
CA GLU A 84 11.82 4.47 -1.13
C GLU A 84 13.12 3.67 -1.07
N THR A 85 13.47 3.13 0.10
CA THR A 85 14.61 2.21 0.19
C THR A 85 14.19 0.81 -0.24
N GLY A 86 15.14 -0.01 -0.67
CA GLY A 86 14.94 -1.41 -1.04
C GLY A 86 14.47 -2.32 0.10
N ILE A 87 14.03 -3.52 -0.30
CA ILE A 87 13.44 -4.54 0.60
C ILE A 87 14.44 -5.00 1.67
N LEU A 88 15.68 -5.21 1.23
CA LEU A 88 16.76 -5.74 2.05
C LEU A 88 17.64 -4.61 2.56
N ARG A 89 18.09 -4.79 3.81
CA ARG A 89 19.12 -3.95 4.41
C ARG A 89 20.42 -4.75 4.48
N ASP A 90 21.55 -4.11 4.27
CA ASP A 90 22.85 -4.69 4.52
C ASP A 90 23.35 -4.32 5.94
N PRO A 91 24.56 -4.73 6.36
CA PRO A 91 25.11 -4.34 7.65
C PRO A 91 25.29 -2.82 7.85
N ARG A 92 25.43 -2.04 6.77
CA ARG A 92 25.53 -0.58 6.79
C ARG A 92 24.15 0.08 6.92
N GLY A 93 23.10 -0.55 6.43
CA GLY A 93 21.71 -0.16 6.68
C GLY A 93 20.83 -0.25 5.44
N TRP A 94 19.90 0.70 5.31
CA TRP A 94 18.98 0.75 4.18
C TRP A 94 19.69 1.19 2.90
N VAL A 95 19.39 0.51 1.80
CA VAL A 95 19.99 0.71 0.48
C VAL A 95 18.92 1.12 -0.51
N PHE A 96 19.22 1.99 -1.48
CA PHE A 96 18.31 2.35 -2.57
C PHE A 96 18.42 1.37 -3.75
N SER A 97 18.28 0.07 -3.47
CA SER A 97 18.58 -1.01 -4.43
C SER A 97 17.63 -1.09 -5.64
N GLU A 98 16.40 -0.59 -5.50
CA GLU A 98 15.38 -0.68 -6.55
C GLU A 98 15.36 0.53 -7.49
N ASP A 99 16.14 1.58 -7.17
CA ASP A 99 16.28 2.77 -7.99
C ASP A 99 17.35 2.59 -9.06
N LEU A 100 17.23 3.36 -10.17
CA LEU A 100 18.20 3.31 -11.26
C LEU A 100 19.60 3.69 -10.76
N GLY A 101 20.60 2.85 -11.06
CA GLY A 101 21.96 3.04 -10.56
C GLY A 101 22.12 2.72 -9.06
N GLN A 102 21.09 2.16 -8.42
CA GLN A 102 21.05 1.82 -7.01
C GLN A 102 21.30 3.02 -6.08
N VAL A 103 20.80 4.20 -6.48
CA VAL A 103 20.92 5.46 -5.74
C VAL A 103 19.57 6.13 -5.61
N ASP A 104 19.34 6.82 -4.48
CA ASP A 104 18.19 7.70 -4.37
C ASP A 104 18.25 8.77 -5.48
N PRO A 105 17.17 8.96 -6.27
CA PRO A 105 17.20 9.81 -7.45
C PRO A 105 17.42 11.29 -7.14
N VAL A 106 17.14 11.75 -5.92
CA VAL A 106 17.31 13.14 -5.48
C VAL A 106 18.63 13.31 -4.75
N LEU A 107 18.87 12.48 -3.74
CA LEU A 107 20.01 12.62 -2.82
C LEU A 107 21.31 12.06 -3.40
N LYS A 108 21.23 11.22 -4.45
CA LYS A 108 22.38 10.58 -5.11
C LYS A 108 23.25 9.76 -4.14
N ILE A 109 22.62 9.14 -3.15
CA ILE A 109 23.27 8.26 -2.16
C ILE A 109 22.84 6.81 -2.39
N HIS A 110 23.77 5.88 -2.16
CA HIS A 110 23.46 4.44 -2.20
C HIS A 110 22.84 3.96 -0.88
N TYR A 111 23.27 4.57 0.23
CA TYR A 111 22.90 4.17 1.59
C TYR A 111 22.26 5.31 2.35
N LEU A 112 21.17 5.04 3.07
CA LEU A 112 20.56 6.03 3.96
C LEU A 112 21.54 6.52 5.05
N ASP A 113 22.49 5.66 5.41
CA ASP A 113 23.56 5.95 6.36
C ASP A 113 24.40 7.19 5.99
N ASP A 114 24.59 7.45 4.69
CA ASP A 114 25.29 8.66 4.21
C ASP A 114 24.60 9.95 4.68
N ALA A 115 23.26 9.98 4.68
CA ALA A 115 22.50 11.14 5.13
C ALA A 115 22.50 11.30 6.66
N TYR A 116 22.56 10.18 7.39
CA TYR A 116 22.70 10.18 8.85
C TYR A 116 24.05 10.78 9.27
N LEU A 117 25.15 10.33 8.65
CA LEU A 117 26.50 10.83 8.93
C LEU A 117 26.69 12.30 8.49
N LYS A 118 25.97 12.75 7.46
CA LYS A 118 25.92 14.18 7.12
C LYS A 118 25.20 15.02 8.20
N GLY A 119 24.16 14.45 8.82
CA GLY A 119 23.41 15.11 9.90
C GLY A 119 24.21 15.20 11.21
N ASP A 120 24.90 14.12 11.57
CA ASP A 120 25.83 14.05 12.70
C ASP A 120 27.02 13.13 12.32
N PRO A 121 28.22 13.70 12.09
CA PRO A 121 29.42 12.93 11.75
C PRO A 121 29.85 11.91 12.81
N ASN A 122 29.40 12.09 14.06
CA ASN A 122 29.68 11.20 15.19
C ASN A 122 28.49 10.30 15.51
N PHE A 123 27.50 10.17 14.61
CA PHE A 123 26.32 9.36 14.84
C PHE A 123 26.68 7.89 15.14
N ILE A 124 26.36 7.45 16.35
CA ILE A 124 26.50 6.05 16.77
C ILE A 124 25.10 5.44 16.86
N GLY A 125 24.69 4.71 15.84
CA GLY A 125 23.37 4.08 15.84
C GLY A 125 23.01 3.41 14.52
N ARG A 126 21.77 2.95 14.42
CA ARG A 126 21.21 2.39 13.18
C ARG A 126 20.57 3.49 12.33
N SER A 127 20.90 3.57 11.05
CA SER A 127 20.22 4.46 10.12
C SER A 127 18.81 3.91 9.84
N THR A 128 17.77 4.55 10.38
CA THR A 128 16.38 4.05 10.38
C THR A 128 15.45 4.83 9.46
N VAL A 129 14.39 4.18 9.04
CA VAL A 129 13.21 4.82 8.44
C VAL A 129 12.06 4.87 9.46
N PRO A 130 11.16 5.86 9.41
CA PRO A 130 11.19 7.02 8.51
C PRO A 130 12.34 7.97 8.85
N ALA A 131 12.86 8.66 7.85
CA ALA A 131 13.82 9.74 8.02
C ALA A 131 13.42 10.90 7.12
N ILE A 132 13.41 12.12 7.67
CA ILE A 132 13.22 13.35 6.91
C ILE A 132 14.59 13.96 6.67
N ILE A 133 14.89 14.20 5.41
CA ILE A 133 16.17 14.72 4.93
C ILE A 133 15.93 16.10 4.35
N ASP A 134 16.74 17.07 4.76
CA ASP A 134 16.84 18.38 4.10
C ASP A 134 17.57 18.16 2.76
N ILE A 135 16.92 18.50 1.64
CA ILE A 135 17.39 18.16 0.29
C ILE A 135 18.67 18.93 -0.05
N ASP A 136 18.74 20.20 0.33
CA ASP A 136 19.87 21.09 0.01
C ASP A 136 21.16 20.62 0.68
N THR A 137 21.06 20.21 1.94
CA THR A 137 22.21 19.78 2.74
C THR A 137 22.46 18.27 2.66
N GLY A 138 21.46 17.50 2.24
CA GLY A 138 21.46 16.04 2.27
C GLY A 138 21.53 15.44 3.68
N LYS A 139 21.21 16.23 4.72
CA LYS A 139 21.28 15.82 6.13
C LYS A 139 19.96 15.24 6.60
N VAL A 140 20.01 14.16 7.38
CA VAL A 140 18.85 13.78 8.20
C VAL A 140 18.62 14.87 9.23
N VAL A 141 17.40 15.38 9.29
CA VAL A 141 16.99 16.44 10.24
C VAL A 141 15.97 15.97 11.26
N GLN A 142 15.24 14.88 10.95
CA GLN A 142 14.20 14.33 11.82
C GLN A 142 14.02 12.82 11.57
N ASN A 143 14.06 11.99 12.61
CA ASN A 143 13.86 10.54 12.54
C ASN A 143 12.99 9.95 13.67
N GLN A 144 12.39 10.79 14.51
CA GLN A 144 11.44 10.44 15.57
C GLN A 144 10.14 9.90 14.98
N ALA A 145 10.14 8.59 14.75
CA ALA A 145 9.06 7.87 14.07
C ALA A 145 7.69 8.03 14.73
N TRP A 146 7.65 8.28 16.04
CA TRP A 146 6.40 8.45 16.79
C TRP A 146 5.76 9.82 16.58
N ASP A 147 6.58 10.86 16.32
CA ASP A 147 6.11 12.23 16.24
C ASP A 147 5.95 12.72 14.80
N ILE A 148 6.66 12.14 13.82
CA ILE A 148 6.53 12.50 12.40
C ILE A 148 5.07 12.55 11.92
N PRO A 149 4.21 11.53 12.16
CA PRO A 149 2.79 11.62 11.81
C PRO A 149 2.05 12.78 12.49
N ARG A 150 2.41 13.12 13.74
CA ARG A 150 1.82 14.25 14.47
C ARG A 150 2.24 15.57 13.85
N TYR A 151 3.53 15.76 13.57
CA TYR A 151 4.04 16.97 12.91
C TYR A 151 3.37 17.19 11.56
N PHE A 152 3.16 16.12 10.77
CA PHE A 152 2.40 16.22 9.53
C PHE A 152 0.95 16.68 9.78
N ALA A 153 0.28 16.16 10.80
CA ALA A 153 -1.10 16.53 11.13
C ALA A 153 -1.24 17.93 11.75
N THR A 154 -0.21 18.45 12.43
CA THR A 154 -0.27 19.74 13.14
C THR A 154 0.51 20.85 12.45
N ASP A 155 1.82 20.68 12.29
CA ASP A 155 2.74 21.77 11.97
C ASP A 155 2.68 22.09 10.47
N TRP A 156 2.42 21.06 9.65
CA TRP A 156 2.28 21.15 8.21
C TRP A 156 0.87 21.53 7.72
N LYS A 157 -0.03 21.92 8.63
CA LYS A 157 -1.46 22.19 8.33
C LYS A 157 -1.68 23.20 7.21
N LYS A 158 -0.80 24.21 7.06
CA LYS A 158 -0.88 25.22 5.98
C LYS A 158 -0.74 24.63 4.57
N TYR A 159 -0.18 23.42 4.42
CA TYR A 159 0.01 22.74 3.14
C TYR A 159 -0.93 21.54 2.92
N HIS A 160 -1.85 21.29 3.84
CA HIS A 160 -2.84 20.24 3.68
C HIS A 160 -3.70 20.48 2.43
N LYS A 161 -4.11 19.42 1.74
CA LYS A 161 -5.13 19.56 0.67
C LYS A 161 -6.44 20.10 1.27
N GLU A 162 -7.22 20.80 0.44
CA GLU A 162 -8.50 21.43 0.82
C GLU A 162 -9.44 20.50 1.60
N ASN A 163 -9.48 19.22 1.23
CA ASN A 163 -10.31 18.18 1.87
C ASN A 163 -9.50 17.16 2.69
N ALA A 164 -8.39 17.58 3.30
CA ALA A 164 -7.60 16.71 4.17
C ALA A 164 -8.40 16.34 5.45
N PRO A 165 -8.27 15.10 5.96
CA PRO A 165 -8.76 14.79 7.30
C PRO A 165 -8.09 15.66 8.36
N ASP A 166 -8.83 16.00 9.41
CA ASP A 166 -8.22 16.30 10.69
C ASP A 166 -7.91 14.98 11.42
N LEU A 167 -6.68 14.49 11.27
CA LEU A 167 -6.23 13.22 11.88
C LEU A 167 -5.94 13.35 13.38
N TYR A 168 -5.85 14.59 13.90
CA TYR A 168 -5.47 14.86 15.28
C TYR A 168 -6.20 16.11 15.85
N PRO A 169 -7.55 16.10 15.85
CA PRO A 169 -8.37 17.25 16.22
C PRO A 169 -8.20 17.58 17.70
N LYS A 170 -8.16 18.88 18.01
CA LYS A 170 -7.81 19.40 19.34
C LYS A 170 -8.64 18.81 20.48
N ASN A 171 -9.94 18.60 20.28
CA ASN A 171 -10.87 18.10 21.29
C ASN A 171 -10.78 16.58 21.54
N MET A 172 -10.01 15.84 20.75
CA MET A 172 -9.88 14.38 20.88
C MET A 172 -8.44 13.92 21.15
N ARG A 173 -7.49 14.86 21.31
CA ARG A 173 -6.06 14.54 21.42
C ARG A 173 -5.76 13.57 22.56
N ASP A 174 -6.32 13.79 23.74
CA ASP A 174 -6.08 12.93 24.90
C ASP A 174 -6.55 11.48 24.65
N GLU A 175 -7.71 11.30 24.03
CA GLU A 175 -8.22 9.96 23.70
C GLU A 175 -7.39 9.31 22.58
N ILE A 176 -6.99 10.09 21.56
CA ILE A 176 -6.12 9.59 20.48
C ILE A 176 -4.75 9.17 21.04
N ASP A 177 -4.18 9.95 21.95
CA ASP A 177 -2.88 9.69 22.57
C ASP A 177 -2.91 8.48 23.47
N TYR A 178 -4.00 8.31 24.23
CA TYR A 178 -4.27 7.10 24.98
C TYR A 178 -4.26 5.87 24.06
N TRP A 179 -5.03 5.88 22.97
CA TRP A 179 -5.12 4.73 22.08
C TRP A 179 -3.82 4.47 21.32
N ILE A 180 -3.12 5.51 20.85
CA ILE A 180 -1.79 5.37 20.24
C ILE A 180 -0.84 4.68 21.21
N THR A 181 -0.84 5.08 22.48
CA THR A 181 0.01 4.50 23.52
C THR A 181 -0.39 3.05 23.80
N PHE A 182 -1.68 2.78 24.00
CA PHE A 182 -2.22 1.44 24.22
C PHE A 182 -1.83 0.49 23.08
N ILE A 183 -2.07 0.90 21.82
CA ILE A 183 -1.77 0.10 20.63
C ILE A 183 -0.26 -0.16 20.54
N SER A 184 0.55 0.90 20.69
CA SER A 184 2.01 0.79 20.52
C SER A 184 2.67 -0.07 21.60
N LYS A 185 2.10 -0.08 22.82
CA LYS A 185 2.59 -0.89 23.93
C LYS A 185 2.09 -2.34 23.84
N ASN A 186 0.81 -2.54 23.56
CA ASN A 186 0.16 -3.84 23.77
C ASN A 186 -0.04 -4.65 22.49
N VAL A 187 -0.28 -4.01 21.33
CA VAL A 187 -0.34 -4.69 20.02
C VAL A 187 1.07 -4.76 19.41
N ASN A 188 2.04 -5.16 20.25
CA ASN A 188 3.46 -5.17 19.92
C ASN A 188 4.00 -6.59 19.71
N ALA A 189 3.83 -7.14 18.51
CA ALA A 189 4.32 -8.47 18.18
C ALA A 189 5.86 -8.62 18.28
N TYR A 190 6.62 -7.51 18.26
CA TYR A 190 8.06 -7.55 18.47
C TYR A 190 8.45 -7.96 19.90
N ALA A 191 7.59 -7.77 20.89
CA ALA A 191 7.82 -8.25 22.26
C ALA A 191 8.00 -9.78 22.27
N CYS A 192 7.14 -10.51 21.55
CA CYS A 192 7.28 -11.96 21.34
C CYS A 192 8.44 -12.25 20.37
N GLY A 193 8.42 -11.53 19.25
CA GLY A 193 9.35 -11.69 18.13
C GLY A 193 10.82 -11.51 18.46
N PHE A 194 11.15 -10.80 19.53
CA PHE A 194 12.53 -10.59 20.00
C PHE A 194 12.77 -11.05 21.43
N ALA A 195 11.81 -11.73 22.06
CA ALA A 195 12.02 -12.37 23.35
C ALA A 195 13.25 -13.31 23.34
N ARG A 196 13.95 -13.35 24.47
CA ARG A 196 15.10 -14.24 24.72
C ARG A 196 14.81 -15.33 25.74
N TYR A 197 13.74 -15.16 26.50
CA TYR A 197 13.26 -16.10 27.50
C TYR A 197 11.82 -16.49 27.18
N GLN A 198 11.46 -17.73 27.48
CA GLN A 198 10.13 -18.27 27.21
C GLN A 198 9.05 -17.48 27.96
N GLU A 199 9.31 -17.12 29.22
CA GLU A 199 8.39 -16.33 30.04
C GLU A 199 8.13 -14.92 29.46
N ASP A 200 9.16 -14.25 28.93
CA ASP A 200 8.99 -12.95 28.26
C ASP A 200 8.18 -13.08 26.97
N TYR A 201 8.36 -14.17 26.22
CA TYR A 201 7.57 -14.49 25.03
C TYR A 201 6.10 -14.71 25.39
N GLU A 202 5.82 -15.54 26.40
CA GLU A 202 4.47 -15.88 26.87
C GLU A 202 3.73 -14.65 27.39
N ASN A 203 4.37 -13.83 28.22
CA ASN A 203 3.81 -12.57 28.71
C ASN A 203 3.49 -11.61 27.56
N GLY A 204 4.39 -11.48 26.57
CA GLY A 204 4.15 -10.68 25.37
C GLY A 204 2.99 -11.22 24.52
N TYR A 205 2.90 -12.54 24.41
CA TYR A 205 1.87 -13.25 23.65
C TYR A 205 0.49 -13.06 24.26
N ASP A 206 0.35 -13.24 25.57
CA ASP A 206 -0.90 -13.06 26.29
C ASP A 206 -1.38 -11.60 26.20
N ASN A 207 -0.50 -10.63 26.52
CA ASN A 207 -0.81 -9.21 26.40
C ASN A 207 -1.23 -8.81 24.98
N TYR A 208 -0.61 -9.40 23.94
CA TYR A 208 -0.96 -9.11 22.55
C TYR A 208 -2.40 -9.53 22.24
N PHE A 209 -2.81 -10.74 22.62
CA PHE A 209 -4.17 -11.22 22.34
C PHE A 209 -5.22 -10.60 23.25
N GLU A 210 -4.90 -10.30 24.51
CA GLU A 210 -5.77 -9.50 25.39
C GLU A 210 -6.05 -8.12 24.80
N ALA A 211 -5.03 -7.46 24.24
CA ALA A 211 -5.20 -6.17 23.59
C ALA A 211 -6.07 -6.26 22.32
N LEU A 212 -5.92 -7.33 21.53
CA LEU A 212 -6.81 -7.57 20.39
C LEU A 212 -8.26 -7.80 20.85
N ASP A 213 -8.50 -8.53 21.94
CA ASP A 213 -9.84 -8.76 22.48
C ASP A 213 -10.49 -7.44 22.96
N VAL A 214 -9.72 -6.54 23.58
CA VAL A 214 -10.17 -5.17 23.94
C VAL A 214 -10.57 -4.37 22.70
N LEU A 215 -9.75 -4.39 21.66
CA LEU A 215 -10.00 -3.65 20.43
C LEU A 215 -11.16 -4.24 19.62
N GLU A 216 -11.30 -5.57 19.59
CA GLU A 216 -12.42 -6.27 18.98
C GLU A 216 -13.75 -5.82 19.58
N LYS A 217 -13.85 -5.80 20.92
CA LYS A 217 -15.05 -5.31 21.61
C LYS A 217 -15.34 -3.85 21.25
N ARG A 218 -14.32 -2.99 21.31
CA ARG A 218 -14.47 -1.56 21.01
C ARG A 218 -14.95 -1.32 19.58
N LEU A 219 -14.40 -2.04 18.61
CA LEU A 219 -14.73 -1.90 17.19
C LEU A 219 -16.04 -2.58 16.81
N GLY A 220 -16.67 -3.33 17.71
CA GLY A 220 -18.06 -3.78 17.57
C GLY A 220 -19.08 -2.66 17.78
N GLU A 221 -18.72 -1.63 18.54
CA GLU A 221 -19.61 -0.49 18.87
C GLU A 221 -19.23 0.78 18.10
N LYS A 222 -17.95 0.94 17.76
CA LYS A 222 -17.44 2.13 17.07
C LYS A 222 -16.93 1.76 15.69
N ARG A 223 -17.21 2.61 14.71
CA ARG A 223 -16.70 2.45 13.33
C ARG A 223 -15.17 2.50 13.27
N PHE A 224 -14.56 3.49 13.91
CA PHE A 224 -13.12 3.66 14.06
C PHE A 224 -12.71 3.76 15.54
N VAL A 225 -11.41 3.70 15.82
CA VAL A 225 -10.89 3.65 17.19
C VAL A 225 -11.40 4.81 18.03
N ASN A 226 -11.49 6.01 17.46
CA ASN A 226 -11.95 7.22 18.18
C ASN A 226 -13.38 7.66 17.82
N GLY A 227 -14.18 6.84 17.12
CA GLY A 227 -15.57 7.16 16.77
C GLY A 227 -15.84 7.04 15.28
N ASP A 228 -16.37 8.10 14.66
CA ASP A 228 -16.84 8.07 13.26
C ASP A 228 -15.79 8.37 12.20
N PHE A 229 -14.60 8.84 12.62
CA PHE A 229 -13.56 9.31 11.70
C PHE A 229 -12.21 8.66 12.00
N ILE A 230 -11.42 8.46 10.94
CA ILE A 230 -10.03 8.01 11.04
C ILE A 230 -9.19 9.08 11.72
N THR A 231 -8.44 8.66 12.72
CA THR A 231 -7.45 9.48 13.43
C THR A 231 -6.07 8.84 13.37
N LEU A 232 -5.06 9.48 13.96
CA LEU A 232 -3.72 8.90 14.07
C LEU A 232 -3.72 7.52 14.78
N SER A 233 -4.64 7.25 15.72
CA SER A 233 -4.72 5.95 16.39
C SER A 233 -5.11 4.82 15.42
N ASP A 234 -5.98 5.10 14.46
CA ASP A 234 -6.40 4.15 13.43
C ASP A 234 -5.25 3.78 12.49
N ILE A 235 -4.42 4.77 12.11
CA ILE A 235 -3.20 4.53 11.33
C ILE A 235 -2.25 3.60 12.11
N HIS A 236 -2.10 3.83 13.42
CA HIS A 236 -1.27 2.97 14.27
C HIS A 236 -1.80 1.54 14.34
N LEU A 237 -3.11 1.38 14.53
CA LEU A 237 -3.74 0.07 14.64
C LEU A 237 -3.68 -0.68 13.31
N PHE A 238 -4.13 -0.06 12.22
CA PHE A 238 -4.14 -0.67 10.89
C PHE A 238 -2.76 -1.20 10.50
N VAL A 239 -1.71 -0.40 10.68
CA VAL A 239 -0.33 -0.80 10.33
C VAL A 239 0.12 -2.05 11.10
N ALA A 240 -0.33 -2.20 12.35
CA ALA A 240 -0.07 -3.40 13.16
C ALA A 240 -0.91 -4.59 12.68
N LEU A 241 -2.22 -4.41 12.48
CA LEU A 241 -3.15 -5.47 12.06
C LEU A 241 -2.80 -6.04 10.68
N ILE A 242 -2.44 -5.20 9.71
CA ILE A 242 -2.15 -5.70 8.36
C ILE A 242 -0.86 -6.54 8.32
N ARG A 243 0.13 -6.21 9.16
CA ARG A 243 1.35 -7.01 9.31
C ARG A 243 1.09 -8.26 10.13
N PHE A 244 0.19 -8.20 11.11
CA PHE A 244 -0.28 -9.39 11.81
C PHE A 244 -0.93 -10.39 10.85
N HIS A 245 -1.81 -9.91 9.97
CA HIS A 245 -2.43 -10.71 8.93
C HIS A 245 -1.39 -11.35 8.01
N VAL A 246 -0.47 -10.57 7.45
CA VAL A 246 0.43 -11.06 6.40
C VAL A 246 1.63 -11.85 6.94
N THR A 247 2.19 -11.49 8.10
CA THR A 247 3.49 -12.04 8.49
C THR A 247 3.77 -12.20 9.98
N TYR A 248 3.21 -11.43 10.91
CA TYR A 248 3.64 -11.53 12.33
C TYR A 248 3.24 -12.84 12.99
N HIS A 249 2.10 -13.42 12.61
CA HIS A 249 1.67 -14.73 13.13
C HIS A 249 2.72 -15.82 12.87
N LEU A 250 3.38 -15.78 11.71
CA LEU A 250 4.45 -16.69 11.35
C LEU A 250 5.78 -16.28 11.99
N ILE A 251 6.17 -15.02 11.84
CA ILE A 251 7.54 -14.57 12.10
C ILE A 251 7.80 -14.29 13.58
N PHE A 252 6.78 -13.89 14.31
CA PHE A 252 6.86 -13.56 15.73
C PHE A 252 6.09 -14.52 16.62
N GLY A 253 5.52 -15.59 16.03
CA GLY A 253 4.83 -16.65 16.79
C GLY A 253 3.51 -16.21 17.42
N VAL A 254 3.01 -14.99 17.17
CA VAL A 254 1.70 -14.54 17.67
C VAL A 254 0.57 -15.23 16.90
N ASN A 255 0.27 -16.49 17.24
CA ASN A 255 -0.53 -17.39 16.40
C ASN A 255 -1.76 -18.03 17.08
N LYS A 256 -2.25 -17.48 18.20
CA LYS A 256 -3.48 -17.94 18.90
C LYS A 256 -4.71 -17.98 17.98
N LYS A 257 -4.86 -16.92 17.18
CA LYS A 257 -5.96 -16.68 16.24
C LYS A 257 -5.41 -15.92 15.03
N ARG A 258 -6.06 -16.03 13.88
CA ARG A 258 -5.78 -15.16 12.72
C ARG A 258 -6.56 -13.86 12.89
N LEU A 259 -6.15 -12.80 12.19
CA LEU A 259 -6.95 -11.57 12.13
C LEU A 259 -8.38 -11.83 11.64
N GLN A 260 -8.56 -12.77 10.71
CA GLN A 260 -9.86 -13.14 10.15
C GLN A 260 -10.81 -13.80 11.17
N ASP A 261 -10.28 -14.32 12.28
CA ASP A 261 -11.08 -14.95 13.34
C ASP A 261 -11.63 -13.89 14.34
N TYR A 262 -11.34 -12.61 14.10
CA TYR A 262 -11.86 -11.45 14.81
C TYR A 262 -12.80 -10.66 13.88
N PRO A 263 -14.14 -10.85 13.96
CA PRO A 263 -15.07 -10.26 13.01
C PRO A 263 -14.93 -8.74 12.88
N ASN A 264 -14.91 -8.01 13.99
CA ASN A 264 -14.87 -6.53 13.95
C ASN A 264 -13.51 -6.01 13.49
N LEU A 265 -12.40 -6.55 14.02
CA LEU A 265 -11.05 -6.20 13.58
C LEU A 265 -10.81 -6.53 12.11
N TRP A 266 -11.34 -7.66 11.63
CA TRP A 266 -11.23 -8.03 10.23
C TRP A 266 -12.00 -7.07 9.34
N GLU A 267 -13.28 -6.80 9.64
CA GLU A 267 -14.06 -5.80 8.90
C GLU A 267 -13.40 -4.41 8.95
N TYR A 268 -12.91 -3.99 10.11
CA TYR A 268 -12.24 -2.70 10.32
C TYR A 268 -10.98 -2.59 9.44
N THR A 269 -10.15 -3.64 9.43
CA THR A 269 -8.93 -3.66 8.64
C THR A 269 -9.25 -3.61 7.14
N ARG A 270 -10.29 -4.32 6.69
CA ARG A 270 -10.75 -4.29 5.29
C ARG A 270 -11.25 -2.91 4.87
N GLU A 271 -12.07 -2.28 5.71
CA GLU A 271 -12.60 -0.95 5.45
C GLU A 271 -11.47 0.08 5.28
N ILE A 272 -10.49 0.09 6.19
CA ILE A 272 -9.34 0.98 6.10
C ILE A 272 -8.42 0.62 4.95
N TYR A 273 -8.15 -0.66 4.71
CA TYR A 273 -7.27 -1.11 3.62
C TYR A 273 -7.72 -0.60 2.25
N GLN A 274 -9.03 -0.51 2.03
CA GLN A 274 -9.62 -0.07 0.76
C GLN A 274 -9.54 1.45 0.53
N ILE A 275 -9.07 2.22 1.51
CA ILE A 275 -8.87 3.66 1.37
C ILE A 275 -7.60 3.91 0.56
N PRO A 276 -7.61 4.76 -0.49
CA PRO A 276 -6.48 4.89 -1.44
C PRO A 276 -5.11 5.11 -0.77
N ALA A 277 -5.01 6.01 0.22
CA ALA A 277 -3.76 6.29 0.92
C ALA A 277 -3.22 5.09 1.71
N PHE A 278 -4.09 4.21 2.22
CA PHE A 278 -3.70 2.99 2.91
C PHE A 278 -3.36 1.90 1.90
N TYR A 279 -4.21 1.74 0.88
CA TYR A 279 -4.08 0.75 -0.16
C TYR A 279 -2.75 0.89 -0.93
N ASP A 280 -2.50 2.08 -1.47
CA ASP A 280 -1.35 2.36 -2.34
C ASP A 280 -0.01 2.26 -1.60
N PHE A 281 -0.02 2.48 -0.28
CA PHE A 281 1.19 2.50 0.55
C PHE A 281 1.32 1.30 1.48
N THR A 282 0.54 0.24 1.24
CA THR A 282 0.66 -1.04 1.95
C THR A 282 1.01 -2.15 0.96
N LYS A 283 2.31 -2.27 0.65
CA LYS A 283 2.84 -3.29 -0.27
C LYS A 283 2.97 -4.63 0.46
N LEU A 284 1.92 -5.45 0.43
CA LEU A 284 1.83 -6.70 1.21
C LEU A 284 3.00 -7.66 0.92
N GLU A 285 3.42 -7.79 -0.34
CA GLU A 285 4.59 -8.58 -0.73
C GLU A 285 5.90 -8.06 -0.15
N TRP A 286 6.08 -6.74 -0.13
CA TRP A 286 7.28 -6.15 0.46
C TRP A 286 7.33 -6.37 1.95
N ILE A 287 6.19 -6.21 2.63
CA ILE A 287 6.07 -6.54 4.05
C ILE A 287 6.49 -8.00 4.24
N GLN A 288 5.90 -8.93 3.51
CA GLN A 288 6.20 -10.34 3.63
C GLN A 288 7.67 -10.67 3.36
N LYS A 289 8.21 -10.24 2.21
CA LYS A 289 9.61 -10.44 1.83
C LYS A 289 10.55 -9.81 2.84
N HIS A 290 10.25 -8.60 3.31
CA HIS A 290 11.07 -7.93 4.31
C HIS A 290 11.19 -8.78 5.58
N TYR A 291 10.08 -9.23 6.18
CA TYR A 291 10.14 -9.99 7.42
C TYR A 291 10.64 -11.43 7.25
N GLN A 292 10.49 -12.06 6.08
CA GLN A 292 10.91 -13.44 5.86
C GLN A 292 12.34 -13.57 5.32
N LEU A 293 12.82 -12.58 4.56
CA LEU A 293 14.11 -12.61 3.89
C LEU A 293 15.16 -11.68 4.50
N SER A 294 14.77 -10.71 5.33
CA SER A 294 15.75 -9.83 5.94
C SER A 294 16.81 -10.64 6.69
N PRO A 295 18.10 -10.30 6.54
CA PRO A 295 19.24 -10.93 7.22
C PRO A 295 18.98 -11.39 8.66
N HIS A 296 18.45 -10.46 9.46
CA HIS A 296 18.22 -10.63 10.88
C HIS A 296 17.02 -11.53 11.19
N MET A 297 15.96 -11.51 10.38
CA MET A 297 14.78 -12.32 10.61
C MET A 297 14.93 -13.74 10.07
N ARG A 298 15.50 -13.88 8.87
CA ARG A 298 15.77 -15.18 8.23
C ARG A 298 16.59 -16.10 9.13
N ALA A 299 17.65 -15.53 9.74
CA ALA A 299 18.50 -16.22 10.70
C ALA A 299 17.72 -16.74 11.91
N LYS A 300 16.88 -15.89 12.49
CA LYS A 300 16.07 -16.22 13.66
C LYS A 300 15.08 -17.35 13.38
N LEU A 301 14.52 -17.38 12.18
CA LEU A 301 13.52 -18.38 11.77
C LEU A 301 14.11 -19.72 11.33
N GLY A 302 15.44 -19.81 11.20
CA GLY A 302 16.06 -20.96 10.55
C GLY A 302 15.62 -21.12 9.10
N ASN A 303 15.22 -20.02 8.42
CA ASN A 303 14.83 -20.04 7.01
C ASN A 303 16.07 -20.10 6.11
N VAL A 304 16.80 -21.21 6.18
CA VAL A 304 18.11 -21.42 5.53
C VAL A 304 18.01 -21.29 4.02
N GLU A 305 16.90 -21.72 3.42
CA GLU A 305 16.70 -21.67 1.97
C GLU A 305 16.17 -20.33 1.46
N GLY A 306 15.78 -19.41 2.36
CA GLY A 306 15.23 -18.12 1.96
C GLY A 306 13.89 -18.24 1.24
N LEU A 307 13.08 -19.23 1.64
CA LEU A 307 11.75 -19.43 1.10
C LEU A 307 10.80 -18.37 1.67
N VAL A 308 9.88 -17.90 0.82
CA VAL A 308 8.80 -16.99 1.24
C VAL A 308 7.49 -17.76 1.20
N GLY A 309 6.76 -17.75 2.31
CA GLY A 309 5.42 -18.35 2.38
C GLY A 309 4.48 -17.68 1.38
N THR A 310 3.65 -18.47 0.70
CA THR A 310 2.73 -17.96 -0.34
C THR A 310 1.43 -17.37 0.20
N GLY A 311 1.09 -17.67 1.46
CA GLY A 311 -0.11 -17.17 2.14
C GLY A 311 0.16 -15.94 3.01
N PRO A 312 -0.90 -15.31 3.57
CA PRO A 312 -2.31 -15.69 3.43
C PRO A 312 -2.91 -15.23 2.09
N ASN A 313 -4.09 -15.76 1.77
CA ASN A 313 -4.89 -15.24 0.66
C ASN A 313 -5.43 -13.85 1.02
N ASN A 314 -4.86 -12.82 0.37
CA ASN A 314 -5.17 -11.42 0.63
C ASN A 314 -6.45 -10.92 -0.09
N ARG A 315 -7.09 -11.73 -0.94
CA ARG A 315 -8.31 -11.31 -1.70
C ARG A 315 -9.44 -10.86 -0.79
N GLY A 316 -9.53 -11.45 0.40
CA GLY A 316 -10.53 -11.07 1.40
C GLY A 316 -10.45 -9.59 1.79
N LEU A 317 -9.28 -8.95 1.67
CA LEU A 317 -9.08 -7.55 2.07
C LEU A 317 -9.94 -6.56 1.26
N LEU A 318 -10.28 -6.90 0.02
CA LEU A 318 -11.05 -6.07 -0.91
C LEU A 318 -12.56 -6.29 -0.84
N LYS A 319 -13.02 -7.26 -0.06
CA LYS A 319 -14.46 -7.52 0.06
C LYS A 319 -15.15 -6.34 0.77
N PRO A 320 -16.35 -5.93 0.33
CA PRO A 320 -17.14 -4.91 1.01
C PRO A 320 -17.35 -5.21 2.49
N THR A 321 -17.51 -4.16 3.28
CA THR A 321 -17.82 -4.22 4.71
C THR A 321 -19.17 -3.55 4.97
N LYS A 322 -19.75 -3.75 6.15
CA LYS A 322 -20.99 -3.08 6.57
C LYS A 322 -20.77 -2.10 7.73
N ARG A 323 -19.51 -1.69 7.93
CA ARG A 323 -19.10 -0.86 9.06
C ARG A 323 -19.55 0.60 8.94
N ASP A 324 -19.93 1.03 7.75
CA ASP A 324 -20.59 2.30 7.52
C ASP A 324 -21.90 2.44 8.32
N LEU A 325 -22.57 1.33 8.62
CA LEU A 325 -23.77 1.29 9.46
C LEU A 325 -23.51 1.62 10.93
N LEU A 326 -22.24 1.58 11.39
CA LEU A 326 -21.84 1.95 12.75
C LEU A 326 -21.58 3.46 12.90
N SER A 327 -21.66 4.23 11.81
CA SER A 327 -21.38 5.66 11.80
C SER A 327 -22.57 6.44 12.39
N SER A 328 -22.34 7.27 13.42
CA SER A 328 -23.38 8.17 13.93
C SER A 328 -23.60 9.40 13.03
N LYS A 329 -22.64 9.66 12.13
CA LYS A 329 -22.67 10.72 11.11
C LYS A 329 -22.53 10.17 9.69
N PRO A 330 -23.52 9.41 9.18
CA PRO A 330 -23.47 8.76 7.88
C PRO A 330 -23.48 9.75 6.69
N GLU A 331 -23.81 11.01 6.90
CA GLU A 331 -23.73 12.10 5.92
C GLU A 331 -22.34 12.76 5.86
N HIS A 332 -21.58 12.68 6.97
CA HIS A 332 -20.22 13.21 7.07
C HIS A 332 -19.16 12.15 6.78
N VAL A 333 -19.48 11.10 5.99
CA VAL A 333 -18.59 9.95 5.77
C VAL A 333 -17.18 10.42 5.42
N PHE A 334 -16.30 10.39 6.43
CA PHE A 334 -14.87 10.42 6.21
C PHE A 334 -14.47 9.01 5.76
N LEU A 335 -14.78 8.72 4.51
CA LEU A 335 -13.72 8.21 3.65
C LEU A 335 -13.07 9.51 3.17
N ILE A 336 -11.73 9.67 3.30
CA ILE A 336 -10.93 10.65 2.53
C ILE A 336 -11.73 10.94 1.29
N ALA A 337 -12.32 12.15 1.14
CA ALA A 337 -13.39 12.43 0.16
C ALA A 337 -13.24 11.43 -0.96
N LYS A 338 -14.00 10.28 -0.91
CA LYS A 338 -13.68 9.04 -1.68
C LYS A 338 -13.09 9.59 -2.92
N GLU A 339 -11.76 9.49 -3.21
CA GLU A 339 -11.15 10.32 -4.26
C GLU A 339 -12.22 10.32 -5.33
N ARG A 340 -12.91 11.47 -5.53
CA ARG A 340 -14.25 11.42 -6.14
C ARG A 340 -13.89 11.22 -7.60
N ARG A 341 -13.37 10.04 -7.99
CA ARG A 341 -14.05 9.17 -8.89
C ARG A 341 -15.51 9.26 -8.47
N PRO A 342 -16.25 10.16 -9.11
CA PRO A 342 -17.67 10.29 -8.89
C PRO A 342 -18.23 8.86 -8.86
N LYS A 343 -19.18 8.59 -7.97
CA LYS A 343 -20.33 7.83 -8.46
C LYS A 343 -20.83 8.71 -9.58
N PHE A 344 -20.30 8.49 -10.77
CA PHE A 344 -20.72 9.19 -11.96
C PHE A 344 -22.21 8.96 -11.94
N ALA A 345 -22.96 10.05 -11.77
CA ALA A 345 -24.35 9.97 -12.03
C ALA A 345 -24.34 9.67 -13.53
N HIS A 346 -24.54 8.41 -13.90
CA HIS A 346 -24.42 7.88 -15.25
C HIS A 346 -25.56 8.44 -16.12
N ILE A 347 -25.64 9.77 -16.16
CA ILE A 347 -26.73 10.61 -16.62
C ILE A 347 -26.42 11.07 -18.04
N ASN A 348 -25.15 11.35 -18.34
CA ASN A 348 -24.70 11.74 -19.67
C ASN A 348 -23.39 11.05 -20.10
N ALA A 349 -23.03 11.20 -21.38
CA ALA A 349 -21.86 10.55 -21.95
C ALA A 349 -20.53 11.00 -21.33
N SER A 350 -20.43 12.25 -20.85
CA SER A 350 -19.22 12.75 -20.18
C SER A 350 -18.98 12.00 -18.86
N ASP A 351 -20.06 11.70 -18.14
CA ASP A 351 -20.00 10.92 -16.89
C ASP A 351 -19.55 9.48 -17.16
N GLU A 352 -20.02 8.85 -18.24
CA GLU A 352 -19.56 7.53 -18.66
C GLU A 352 -18.09 7.52 -19.10
N LEU A 353 -17.65 8.49 -19.91
CA LEU A 353 -16.26 8.58 -20.36
C LEU A 353 -15.33 8.62 -19.15
N THR A 354 -15.62 9.51 -18.22
CA THR A 354 -14.79 9.70 -17.03
C THR A 354 -14.86 8.46 -16.10
N TYR A 355 -15.97 7.70 -16.10
CA TYR A 355 -16.04 6.40 -15.43
C TYR A 355 -15.09 5.39 -16.07
N LEU A 356 -15.19 5.20 -17.39
CA LEU A 356 -14.35 4.26 -18.13
C LEU A 356 -12.87 4.58 -17.97
N GLU A 357 -12.50 5.86 -18.04
CA GLU A 357 -11.13 6.32 -17.84
C GLU A 357 -10.59 5.95 -16.45
N ASN A 358 -11.35 6.23 -15.39
CA ASN A 358 -10.87 6.07 -14.02
C ASN A 358 -10.96 4.63 -13.49
N TYR A 359 -11.96 3.88 -13.91
CA TYR A 359 -12.29 2.58 -13.32
C TYR A 359 -11.96 1.39 -14.21
N LEU A 360 -11.76 1.59 -15.51
CA LEU A 360 -11.38 0.51 -16.42
C LEU A 360 -9.99 0.77 -17.04
N ILE A 361 -9.83 1.89 -17.75
CA ILE A 361 -8.61 2.18 -18.52
C ILE A 361 -7.42 2.48 -17.61
N ALA A 362 -7.58 3.32 -16.59
CA ALA A 362 -6.48 3.65 -15.67
C ALA A 362 -5.99 2.40 -14.89
N PRO A 363 -6.85 1.53 -14.35
CA PRO A 363 -6.41 0.24 -13.81
C PRO A 363 -5.66 -0.65 -14.79
N ILE A 364 -6.11 -0.76 -16.05
CA ILE A 364 -5.38 -1.51 -17.10
C ILE A 364 -3.97 -0.92 -17.32
N LYS A 365 -3.86 0.40 -17.43
CA LYS A 365 -2.57 1.10 -17.56
C LYS A 365 -1.67 0.92 -16.34
N LYS A 366 -2.24 0.86 -15.13
CA LYS A 366 -1.48 0.59 -13.91
C LYS A 366 -1.03 -0.86 -13.83
N ALA A 367 -1.85 -1.80 -14.31
CA ALA A 367 -1.50 -3.21 -14.39
C ALA A 367 -0.32 -3.45 -15.34
N SER A 368 -0.25 -2.75 -16.48
CA SER A 368 0.88 -2.87 -17.41
C SER A 368 2.22 -2.40 -16.82
N GLN A 369 2.15 -1.57 -15.79
CA GLN A 369 3.30 -1.01 -15.06
C GLN A 369 3.53 -1.70 -13.72
N ALA A 370 2.70 -2.67 -13.35
CA ALA A 370 2.76 -3.31 -12.05
C ALA A 370 4.07 -4.10 -11.91
N LYS A 371 4.82 -3.79 -10.85
CA LYS A 371 6.05 -4.49 -10.49
C LYS A 371 5.83 -5.61 -9.47
N PHE A 372 4.67 -5.61 -8.81
CA PHE A 372 4.33 -6.55 -7.72
C PHE A 372 3.07 -7.32 -8.09
N GLN A 373 3.03 -8.62 -7.75
CA GLN A 373 1.89 -9.49 -8.08
C GLN A 373 0.61 -8.99 -7.39
N THR A 374 0.74 -8.44 -6.19
CA THR A 374 -0.32 -7.90 -5.35
C THR A 374 -0.90 -6.62 -5.94
N ASP A 375 -0.07 -5.76 -6.52
CA ASP A 375 -0.53 -4.60 -7.29
C ASP A 375 -1.23 -5.07 -8.56
N LEU A 376 -0.68 -6.07 -9.24
CA LEU A 376 -1.30 -6.62 -10.43
C LEU A 376 -2.68 -7.22 -10.12
N GLN A 377 -2.77 -8.09 -9.11
CA GLN A 377 -4.02 -8.67 -8.62
C GLN A 377 -5.02 -7.59 -8.21
N ARG A 378 -4.53 -6.54 -7.54
CA ARG A 378 -5.29 -5.34 -7.17
C ARG A 378 -5.93 -4.68 -8.39
N TRP A 379 -5.17 -4.42 -9.44
CA TRP A 379 -5.67 -3.75 -10.63
C TRP A 379 -6.59 -4.67 -11.42
N SER A 380 -6.28 -5.96 -11.49
CA SER A 380 -7.17 -6.98 -12.06
C SER A 380 -8.53 -7.02 -11.37
N HIS A 381 -8.57 -6.96 -10.04
CA HIS A 381 -9.83 -6.90 -9.29
C HIS A 381 -10.60 -5.59 -9.53
N GLN A 382 -9.92 -4.44 -9.64
CA GLN A 382 -10.61 -3.19 -10.01
C GLN A 382 -11.23 -3.27 -11.41
N ILE A 383 -10.56 -3.96 -12.34
CA ILE A 383 -11.08 -4.20 -13.68
C ILE A 383 -12.28 -5.17 -13.63
N GLU A 384 -12.18 -6.25 -12.86
CA GLU A 384 -13.26 -7.22 -12.60
C GLU A 384 -14.52 -6.51 -12.03
N ASP A 385 -14.33 -5.65 -11.03
CA ASP A 385 -15.39 -4.84 -10.43
C ASP A 385 -16.02 -3.89 -11.47
N ALA A 386 -15.19 -3.26 -12.31
CA ALA A 386 -15.66 -2.38 -13.37
C ALA A 386 -16.48 -3.14 -14.41
N PHE A 387 -16.04 -4.33 -14.83
CA PHE A 387 -16.79 -5.20 -15.72
C PHE A 387 -18.11 -5.66 -15.10
N GLN A 388 -18.10 -6.08 -13.84
CA GLN A 388 -19.33 -6.49 -13.15
C GLN A 388 -20.35 -5.35 -13.05
N ALA A 389 -19.88 -4.13 -12.79
CA ALA A 389 -20.73 -2.94 -12.75
C ALA A 389 -21.26 -2.58 -14.15
N ILE A 390 -20.45 -2.63 -15.20
CA ILE A 390 -20.87 -2.38 -16.58
C ILE A 390 -21.89 -3.44 -17.04
N ASP A 391 -21.58 -4.73 -16.83
CA ASP A 391 -22.47 -5.84 -17.17
C ASP A 391 -23.84 -5.70 -16.51
N SER A 392 -23.87 -5.34 -15.22
CA SER A 392 -25.12 -5.11 -14.49
C SER A 392 -25.97 -3.99 -15.10
N ARG A 393 -25.34 -2.93 -15.62
CA ARG A 393 -26.05 -1.81 -16.26
C ARG A 393 -26.57 -2.17 -17.65
N LEU A 394 -25.87 -3.05 -18.35
CA LEU A 394 -26.24 -3.50 -19.70
C LEU A 394 -27.37 -4.54 -19.70
N LYS A 395 -27.75 -5.10 -18.55
CA LYS A 395 -28.80 -6.12 -18.41
C LYS A 395 -30.09 -5.83 -19.21
N ASN A 396 -30.52 -4.56 -19.26
CA ASN A 396 -31.74 -4.15 -19.95
C ASN A 396 -31.47 -2.98 -20.94
N ARG A 397 -30.24 -2.85 -21.46
CA ARG A 397 -29.87 -1.73 -22.34
C ARG A 397 -29.17 -2.23 -23.60
N SER A 398 -29.46 -1.57 -24.72
CA SER A 398 -28.76 -1.81 -25.99
C SER A 398 -27.47 -1.01 -26.11
N TYR A 399 -27.39 0.14 -25.43
CA TYR A 399 -26.25 1.05 -25.40
C TYR A 399 -25.86 1.35 -23.95
N LEU A 400 -24.62 1.75 -23.71
CA LEU A 400 -24.11 2.03 -22.36
C LEU A 400 -24.92 3.14 -21.69
N ILE A 401 -25.32 4.15 -22.47
CA ILE A 401 -26.14 5.27 -22.03
C ILE A 401 -27.23 5.66 -23.03
N GLY A 402 -28.42 5.95 -22.51
CA GLY A 402 -29.58 6.31 -23.32
C GLY A 402 -30.02 5.19 -24.27
N ASP A 403 -30.74 5.58 -25.31
CA ASP A 403 -31.36 4.65 -26.28
C ASP A 403 -30.70 4.69 -27.66
N LYS A 404 -29.55 5.38 -27.80
CA LYS A 404 -28.83 5.55 -29.06
C LYS A 404 -27.34 5.33 -28.87
N LEU A 405 -26.69 4.88 -29.95
CA LEU A 405 -25.23 4.78 -30.02
C LEU A 405 -24.56 6.13 -29.74
N SER A 406 -23.48 6.11 -28.99
CA SER A 406 -22.74 7.28 -28.54
C SER A 406 -21.24 7.01 -28.45
N GLN A 407 -20.42 8.04 -28.28
CA GLN A 407 -18.95 7.93 -28.20
C GLN A 407 -18.47 6.97 -27.09
N VAL A 408 -19.23 6.83 -25.99
CA VAL A 408 -18.84 5.92 -24.90
C VAL A 408 -18.98 4.46 -25.30
N ASP A 409 -19.90 4.15 -26.22
CA ASP A 409 -20.05 2.80 -26.77
C ASP A 409 -18.84 2.42 -27.63
N PHE A 410 -18.35 3.35 -28.46
CA PHE A 410 -17.11 3.17 -29.24
C PHE A 410 -15.91 2.95 -28.32
N LEU A 411 -15.71 3.82 -27.32
CA LEU A 411 -14.58 3.70 -26.40
C LEU A 411 -14.60 2.38 -25.63
N LEU A 412 -15.77 1.99 -25.11
CA LEU A 412 -15.92 0.73 -24.40
C LEU A 412 -15.66 -0.46 -25.32
N TYR A 413 -16.25 -0.48 -26.53
CA TYR A 413 -16.04 -1.56 -27.51
C TYR A 413 -14.56 -1.77 -27.84
N GLN A 414 -13.85 -0.69 -28.18
CA GLN A 414 -12.41 -0.73 -28.45
C GLN A 414 -11.62 -1.24 -27.24
N THR A 415 -11.99 -0.79 -26.04
CA THR A 415 -11.32 -1.18 -24.79
C THR A 415 -11.51 -2.67 -24.50
N LEU A 416 -12.72 -3.21 -24.71
CA LEU A 416 -13.03 -4.62 -24.49
C LEU A 416 -12.26 -5.52 -25.45
N LEU A 417 -12.20 -5.16 -26.74
CA LEU A 417 -11.40 -5.90 -27.72
C LEU A 417 -9.91 -5.89 -27.39
N ARG A 418 -9.33 -4.72 -27.07
CA ARG A 418 -7.93 -4.66 -26.62
C ARG A 418 -7.73 -5.47 -25.33
N PHE A 419 -8.71 -5.46 -24.42
CA PHE A 419 -8.62 -6.23 -23.19
C PHE A 419 -8.52 -7.74 -23.47
N ASP A 420 -9.44 -8.31 -24.22
CA ASP A 420 -9.50 -9.76 -24.44
C ASP A 420 -8.36 -10.29 -25.32
N HIS A 421 -7.91 -9.50 -26.29
CA HIS A 421 -6.90 -9.94 -27.27
C HIS A 421 -5.47 -9.53 -26.90
N ILE A 422 -5.28 -8.51 -26.06
CA ILE A 422 -3.97 -7.92 -25.76
C ILE A 422 -3.73 -7.88 -24.26
N TYR A 423 -4.48 -7.07 -23.52
CA TYR A 423 -4.15 -6.73 -22.13
C TYR A 423 -4.25 -7.92 -21.18
N TYR A 424 -5.24 -8.79 -21.37
CA TYR A 424 -5.41 -10.01 -20.60
C TYR A 424 -4.12 -10.85 -20.60
N TYR A 425 -3.53 -11.02 -21.78
CA TYR A 425 -2.33 -11.83 -21.99
C TYR A 425 -1.05 -11.09 -21.60
N LEU A 426 -0.87 -9.85 -22.07
CA LEU A 426 0.36 -9.09 -21.84
C LEU A 426 0.56 -8.71 -20.38
N TYR A 427 -0.52 -8.37 -19.68
CA TYR A 427 -0.44 -7.86 -18.32
C TYR A 427 -0.80 -8.91 -17.28
N LYS A 428 -1.02 -10.19 -17.65
CA LYS A 428 -1.36 -11.28 -16.73
C LYS A 428 -2.59 -10.95 -15.87
N LEU A 429 -3.65 -10.46 -16.53
CA LEU A 429 -4.91 -10.11 -15.88
C LEU A 429 -5.77 -11.37 -15.72
N ASP A 430 -5.27 -12.36 -14.99
CA ASP A 430 -5.74 -13.76 -14.93
C ASP A 430 -7.13 -13.97 -14.25
N PHE A 431 -7.92 -12.92 -14.07
CA PHE A 431 -9.11 -12.95 -13.20
C PHE A 431 -10.42 -13.10 -13.95
N ALA A 432 -10.60 -12.39 -15.06
CA ALA A 432 -11.81 -12.48 -15.88
C ALA A 432 -11.55 -11.94 -17.28
N LYS A 433 -12.13 -12.59 -18.29
CA LYS A 433 -12.28 -12.05 -19.65
C LYS A 433 -13.64 -11.38 -19.78
N THR A 434 -13.80 -10.52 -20.78
CA THR A 434 -15.11 -9.88 -20.98
C THR A 434 -16.21 -10.89 -21.31
N PHE A 435 -15.84 -12.02 -21.92
CA PHE A 435 -16.76 -13.12 -22.26
C PHE A 435 -17.33 -13.86 -21.05
N ASP A 436 -16.76 -13.68 -19.85
CA ASP A 436 -17.29 -14.25 -18.61
C ASP A 436 -18.54 -13.48 -18.12
N TYR A 437 -18.83 -12.33 -18.73
CA TYR A 437 -19.94 -11.44 -18.39
C TYR A 437 -21.00 -11.45 -19.51
N PRO A 438 -22.22 -11.99 -19.26
CA PRO A 438 -23.16 -12.31 -20.32
C PRO A 438 -23.72 -11.07 -21.05
N ASN A 439 -23.98 -9.97 -20.33
CA ASN A 439 -24.52 -8.76 -20.93
C ASN A 439 -23.43 -7.99 -21.69
N LEU A 440 -22.21 -7.95 -21.16
CA LEU A 440 -21.04 -7.40 -21.86
C LEU A 440 -20.72 -8.15 -23.16
N LYS A 441 -20.79 -9.49 -23.13
CA LYS A 441 -20.64 -10.33 -24.32
C LYS A 441 -21.72 -10.02 -25.35
N GLN A 442 -22.99 -10.03 -24.94
CA GLN A 442 -24.11 -9.76 -25.84
C GLN A 442 -24.04 -8.33 -26.42
N TYR A 443 -23.61 -7.37 -25.62
CA TYR A 443 -23.40 -5.98 -26.01
C TYR A 443 -22.32 -5.87 -27.09
N GLN A 444 -21.15 -6.49 -26.89
CA GLN A 444 -20.09 -6.50 -27.91
C GLN A 444 -20.53 -7.18 -29.21
N GLU A 445 -21.27 -8.30 -29.13
CA GLU A 445 -21.85 -8.99 -30.29
C GLU A 445 -22.87 -8.15 -31.07
N ASN A 446 -23.58 -7.24 -30.38
CA ASN A 446 -24.55 -6.36 -31.02
C ASN A 446 -23.87 -5.17 -31.67
N LEU A 447 -22.87 -4.58 -31.00
CA LEU A 447 -22.09 -3.49 -31.55
C LEU A 447 -21.24 -3.91 -32.75
N SER A 448 -20.70 -5.14 -32.77
CA SER A 448 -19.93 -5.63 -33.93
C SER A 448 -20.75 -5.77 -35.22
N LYS A 449 -22.09 -5.76 -35.13
CA LYS A 449 -22.99 -5.75 -36.30
C LYS A 449 -23.22 -4.35 -36.87
N ILE A 450 -22.78 -3.31 -36.18
CA ILE A 450 -22.86 -1.92 -36.62
C ILE A 450 -21.52 -1.59 -37.31
N GLU A 451 -21.57 -1.34 -38.63
CA GLU A 451 -20.39 -1.18 -39.48
C GLU A 451 -19.41 -0.10 -38.97
N GLU A 452 -19.95 1.05 -38.54
CA GLU A 452 -19.14 2.15 -37.99
C GLU A 452 -18.38 1.75 -36.71
N VAL A 453 -19.01 0.96 -35.83
CA VAL A 453 -18.39 0.52 -34.58
C VAL A 453 -17.38 -0.60 -34.83
N ALA A 454 -17.72 -1.57 -35.67
CA ALA A 454 -16.81 -2.66 -36.06
C ALA A 454 -15.56 -2.13 -36.80
N GLY A 455 -15.72 -1.10 -37.61
CA GLY A 455 -14.63 -0.41 -38.31
C GLY A 455 -13.81 0.53 -37.42
N SER A 456 -14.22 0.77 -36.17
CA SER A 456 -13.53 1.71 -35.27
C SER A 456 -12.19 1.20 -34.72
N ILE A 457 -11.87 -0.08 -34.92
CA ILE A 457 -10.62 -0.69 -34.47
C ILE A 457 -10.23 -1.89 -35.34
N ASP A 458 -8.96 -1.95 -35.76
CA ASP A 458 -8.36 -3.16 -36.30
C ASP A 458 -7.59 -3.89 -35.19
N ILE A 459 -8.29 -4.78 -34.49
CA ILE A 459 -7.70 -5.50 -33.36
C ILE A 459 -6.53 -6.41 -33.79
N SER A 460 -6.49 -6.85 -35.05
CA SER A 460 -5.36 -7.64 -35.57
C SER A 460 -4.10 -6.78 -35.69
N GLN A 461 -4.24 -5.55 -36.19
CA GLN A 461 -3.14 -4.59 -36.26
C GLN A 461 -2.68 -4.16 -34.88
N GLU A 462 -3.60 -3.77 -34.00
CA GLU A 462 -3.30 -3.36 -32.62
C GLU A 462 -2.58 -4.46 -31.83
N LYS A 463 -3.02 -5.71 -31.98
CA LYS A 463 -2.35 -6.86 -31.38
C LYS A 463 -0.94 -7.02 -31.93
N ARG A 464 -0.77 -6.95 -33.26
CA ARG A 464 0.55 -7.05 -33.88
C ARG A 464 1.50 -5.98 -33.34
N GLU A 465 1.06 -4.72 -33.28
CA GLU A 465 1.85 -3.61 -32.75
C GLU A 465 2.20 -3.81 -31.27
N ALA A 466 1.20 -4.10 -30.43
CA ALA A 466 1.41 -4.25 -28.98
C ALA A 466 2.43 -5.33 -28.60
N PHE A 467 2.49 -6.44 -29.35
CA PHE A 467 3.47 -7.51 -29.10
C PHE A 467 4.83 -7.24 -29.74
N LEU A 468 4.88 -6.59 -30.92
CA LEU A 468 6.14 -6.28 -31.60
C LEU A 468 6.88 -5.09 -31.00
N ASP A 469 6.18 -4.17 -30.35
CA ASP A 469 6.77 -3.02 -29.65
C ASP A 469 7.36 -3.37 -28.28
N LEU A 470 7.23 -4.63 -27.84
CA LEU A 470 7.89 -5.12 -26.64
C LEU A 470 9.41 -5.10 -26.81
N ASP A 471 10.13 -4.71 -25.76
CA ASP A 471 11.59 -4.76 -25.74
C ASP A 471 12.12 -6.19 -25.96
N SER A 472 13.41 -6.30 -26.31
CA SER A 472 14.05 -7.57 -26.59
C SER A 472 14.12 -8.52 -25.38
N GLU A 473 13.96 -8.02 -24.15
CA GLU A 473 13.88 -8.88 -22.97
C GLU A 473 12.50 -9.57 -22.88
N ARG A 474 11.44 -8.89 -23.32
CA ARG A 474 10.05 -9.38 -23.28
C ARG A 474 9.63 -10.11 -24.54
N ASN A 475 10.16 -9.77 -25.71
CA ASN A 475 9.90 -10.46 -26.98
C ASN A 475 11.16 -10.61 -27.85
N PRO A 476 12.13 -11.45 -27.43
CA PRO A 476 13.42 -11.58 -28.13
C PRO A 476 13.33 -12.10 -29.57
N TYR A 477 12.19 -12.70 -29.94
CA TYR A 477 12.00 -13.33 -31.24
C TYR A 477 10.99 -12.59 -32.13
N GLY A 478 10.42 -11.46 -31.68
CA GLY A 478 9.43 -10.71 -32.44
C GLY A 478 8.16 -11.53 -32.75
N ILE A 479 7.75 -12.41 -31.84
CA ILE A 479 6.58 -13.28 -32.02
C ILE A 479 5.36 -12.63 -31.39
N TYR A 480 4.21 -12.73 -32.05
CA TYR A 480 2.92 -12.32 -31.50
C TYR A 480 1.92 -13.48 -31.59
N PHE A 481 0.96 -13.53 -30.67
CA PHE A 481 -0.04 -14.60 -30.65
C PHE A 481 -1.09 -14.41 -31.77
N THR A 482 -1.39 -15.50 -32.49
CA THR A 482 -2.39 -15.50 -33.58
C THR A 482 -3.82 -15.52 -33.02
N GLY A 483 -4.06 -16.23 -31.92
CA GLY A 483 -5.36 -16.28 -31.23
C GLY A 483 -5.58 -15.14 -30.21
N PRO A 484 -6.75 -15.09 -29.55
CA PRO A 484 -7.97 -15.76 -29.99
C PRO A 484 -8.42 -15.22 -31.35
N GLU A 485 -8.98 -16.10 -32.21
CA GLU A 485 -9.64 -15.66 -33.45
C GLU A 485 -10.82 -14.74 -33.08
N ASP A 486 -10.99 -13.65 -33.83
CA ASP A 486 -12.18 -12.82 -33.70
C ASP A 486 -13.38 -13.58 -34.28
N ILE A 487 -14.07 -14.33 -33.42
CA ILE A 487 -15.26 -15.13 -33.79
C ILE A 487 -16.37 -14.20 -34.32
N LEU A 488 -16.35 -12.90 -33.99
CA LEU A 488 -17.37 -11.93 -34.37
C LEU A 488 -17.22 -11.40 -35.80
N ARG A 489 -16.04 -11.59 -36.43
CA ARG A 489 -15.78 -11.21 -37.84
C ARG A 489 -16.16 -12.30 -38.87
N ARG A 490 -16.65 -13.47 -38.45
CA ARG A 490 -17.20 -14.46 -39.40
C ARG A 490 -18.62 -14.08 -39.83
N LYS A 491 -18.72 -13.22 -40.83
CA LYS A 491 -19.86 -13.18 -41.77
C LYS A 491 -19.34 -13.20 -43.19
#